data_AF-A0A8C5R1N7-F1
#
_entry.id   AF-A0A8C5R1N7-F1
#
_cell.length_a   1.000
_cell.length_b   1.000
_cell.length_c   1.000
_cell.angle_alpha   90.00
_cell.angle_beta   90.00
_cell.angle_gamma   90.00
#
_symmetry.space_group_name_H-M   'P 1'
#
loop_
_entity.id
_entity.type
_entity.pdbx_description
1 polymer ?
#
loop_
_entity_poly.entity_id
_entity_poly.type
_entity_poly.pdbx_seq_one_letter_code
_entity_poly.pdbx_strand_id
1 'polypeptide(L)'
;MTSFRASTMIQSGSSSFGSGPASGFGGGFGGSSGGGGFGGGFGGSSGGGGFSSGGGGGFGYGGGSGGGSGGGFSVSSGGGGGGSFGGFPGNDKQTMQNLNDRLASYLDKVRALEAANADLEQKIREWYEKQLSAGASATGKDYSKYFQIIEDLRNKILTATIDNSQVVLQIDNARLAADDFRLKYENELALRQSVEADINGLRRVLDELTLTRGDLEIQIEGLQEELAYLKKNHEEEMGIAQSSAAGQVNVEMDAAPGVDLLGKLNDMRENYEAMAEKNRRDAEKEFNKRSNELNKEISAGVEQVQSSKSEISDLRRTLQALEIELQSQLSMKKSLEDNLAEIEGRYGVQLHQLQLTISSLEEQLMQIRSDMERQNQEYQQLLDIKSRLEMEIETYRRLLEGEFGQASSSQASASKQASTSSTDSKKDPIKTRKVKTFIEEVVDGKVVSSRVQEVEENI
;
A
#
# COMPACT_ATOMS: atom_id res chain seq x y z
N MET A 1 -69.22 46.50 32.91
CA MET A 1 -69.26 45.08 32.48
C MET A 1 -67.93 44.46 32.87
N THR A 2 -67.82 43.91 34.08
CA THR A 2 -67.94 42.44 34.35
C THR A 2 -66.91 41.66 33.53
N SER A 3 -66.01 40.81 34.03
CA SER A 3 -65.84 40.17 35.33
C SER A 3 -64.56 39.34 35.23
N PHE A 4 -63.71 39.41 36.24
CA PHE A 4 -63.23 38.25 37.00
C PHE A 4 -63.51 36.85 36.39
N ARG A 5 -62.46 36.05 36.24
CA ARG A 5 -62.45 34.70 36.81
C ARG A 5 -61.04 34.21 37.14
N ALA A 6 -60.84 34.03 38.43
CA ALA A 6 -59.78 33.23 39.03
C ALA A 6 -60.11 31.74 38.92
N SER A 7 -59.07 30.90 38.88
CA SER A 7 -59.10 29.54 39.42
C SER A 7 -57.80 29.27 40.19
N THR A 8 -57.93 29.40 41.51
CA THR A 8 -57.21 28.72 42.60
C THR A 8 -57.37 27.18 42.42
N MET A 9 -56.62 26.22 42.98
CA MET A 9 -55.91 26.07 44.26
C MET A 9 -55.26 24.66 44.30
N ILE A 10 -54.21 24.50 45.12
CA ILE A 10 -53.77 23.35 45.97
C ILE A 10 -52.31 23.73 46.33
N GLN A 11 -51.97 24.42 47.44
CA GLN A 11 -52.05 24.09 48.88
C GLN A 11 -51.37 22.74 49.19
N SER A 12 -50.27 22.61 49.95
CA SER A 12 -49.90 23.11 51.29
C SER A 12 -48.36 22.95 51.47
N GLY A 13 -47.61 23.88 52.09
CA GLY A 13 -47.37 23.99 53.55
C GLY A 13 -46.19 23.07 53.97
N SER A 14 -45.11 23.47 54.66
CA SER A 14 -44.88 24.55 55.62
C SER A 14 -43.36 24.78 55.89
N SER A 15 -43.02 26.04 56.21
CA SER A 15 -41.91 26.61 57.02
C SER A 15 -40.97 25.66 57.80
N SER A 16 -39.68 25.95 57.98
CA SER A 16 -39.18 27.02 58.88
C SER A 16 -37.65 27.14 58.91
N PHE A 17 -37.16 28.40 58.93
CA PHE A 17 -35.96 28.99 59.56
C PHE A 17 -34.58 28.30 59.54
N GLY A 18 -33.58 29.08 59.10
CA GLY A 18 -32.17 28.86 59.41
C GLY A 18 -31.27 29.94 58.79
N SER A 19 -30.80 30.85 59.63
CA SER A 19 -30.13 32.11 59.35
C SER A 19 -28.61 32.02 59.11
N GLY A 20 -28.10 32.87 58.21
CA GLY A 20 -26.84 33.62 58.40
C GLY A 20 -25.59 33.16 57.65
N PRO A 21 -24.63 34.08 57.37
CA PRO A 21 -23.81 34.09 56.15
C PRO A 21 -22.29 33.95 56.40
N ALA A 22 -21.47 33.73 55.35
CA ALA A 22 -20.11 34.31 55.20
C ALA A 22 -19.37 33.83 53.93
N SER A 23 -18.75 34.80 53.23
CA SER A 23 -17.45 34.83 52.49
C SER A 23 -16.83 33.54 51.90
N GLY A 24 -16.15 33.52 50.75
CA GLY A 24 -15.59 34.58 49.92
C GLY A 24 -14.63 34.01 48.86
N PHE A 25 -14.13 34.92 48.00
CA PHE A 25 -12.91 34.89 47.16
C PHE A 25 -12.60 33.67 46.25
N GLY A 26 -12.55 33.94 44.94
CA GLY A 26 -11.97 33.04 43.93
C GLY A 26 -11.27 33.82 42.83
N GLY A 27 -9.95 33.64 42.74
CA GLY A 27 -9.03 34.02 41.66
C GLY A 27 -7.72 33.27 41.94
N GLY A 28 -6.85 32.89 41.01
CA GLY A 28 -6.78 32.93 39.57
C GLY A 28 -5.52 32.11 39.17
N PHE A 29 -5.38 31.84 37.87
CA PHE A 29 -4.24 31.23 37.15
C PHE A 29 -2.85 31.65 37.69
N GLY A 30 -1.78 30.84 37.69
CA GLY A 30 -1.40 29.79 36.73
C GLY A 30 -0.50 30.37 35.65
N GLY A 31 0.83 30.33 35.86
CA GLY A 31 1.84 30.72 34.86
C GLY A 31 3.14 29.93 35.07
N SER A 32 3.69 29.36 34.00
CA SER A 32 5.03 28.78 33.97
C SER A 32 5.61 28.90 32.59
N SER A 33 6.65 29.73 32.49
CA SER A 33 7.56 29.97 31.39
C SER A 33 8.32 28.72 30.89
N GLY A 34 8.35 28.51 29.57
CA GLY A 34 9.43 28.98 28.67
C GLY A 34 10.89 28.51 28.82
N GLY A 35 11.44 27.97 27.71
CA GLY A 35 12.88 27.98 27.31
C GLY A 35 13.46 26.58 27.09
N GLY A 36 13.69 26.05 25.87
CA GLY A 36 14.58 26.45 24.76
C GLY A 36 15.40 25.18 24.39
N GLY A 37 15.79 24.78 23.18
CA GLY A 37 15.95 25.41 21.88
C GLY A 37 17.28 24.89 21.31
N PHE A 38 17.27 23.96 20.34
CA PHE A 38 18.38 23.68 19.42
C PHE A 38 17.83 23.29 18.06
N GLY A 39 18.14 24.12 17.05
CA GLY A 39 17.82 23.91 15.66
C GLY A 39 19.00 23.34 14.87
N GLY A 40 18.67 22.70 13.75
CA GLY A 40 19.61 22.30 12.70
C GLY A 40 18.81 21.84 11.49
N GLY A 41 18.81 22.64 10.42
CA GLY A 41 18.10 22.35 9.18
C GLY A 41 19.04 22.10 8.00
N PHE A 42 18.45 21.47 6.98
CA PHE A 42 18.75 21.43 5.54
C PHE A 42 19.63 20.31 4.94
N GLY A 43 19.05 19.73 3.86
CA GLY A 43 19.69 19.02 2.74
C GLY A 43 19.51 17.49 2.82
N GLY A 44 18.74 16.78 2.00
CA GLY A 44 18.34 16.97 0.60
C GLY A 44 19.12 15.97 -0.28
N SER A 45 18.49 14.86 -0.68
CA SER A 45 18.58 14.24 -2.01
C SER A 45 17.90 12.85 -2.03
N SER A 46 16.82 12.72 -2.80
CA SER A 46 16.27 11.43 -3.23
C SER A 46 16.98 10.99 -4.52
N GLY A 47 17.67 9.86 -4.50
CA GLY A 47 18.24 9.23 -5.69
C GLY A 47 17.53 7.91 -6.00
N GLY A 48 16.38 7.98 -6.67
CA GLY A 48 15.69 6.82 -7.25
C GLY A 48 16.06 6.68 -8.72
N GLY A 49 16.96 5.75 -9.05
CA GLY A 49 17.33 5.43 -10.42
C GLY A 49 16.27 4.54 -11.08
N GLY A 50 15.51 5.12 -12.02
CA GLY A 50 14.65 4.38 -12.94
C GLY A 50 15.42 4.02 -14.22
N PHE A 51 15.61 2.73 -14.46
CA PHE A 51 16.17 2.23 -15.72
C PHE A 51 15.00 1.96 -16.69
N SER A 52 14.85 2.83 -17.68
CA SER A 52 13.93 2.65 -18.80
C SER A 52 14.75 2.31 -20.05
N SER A 53 14.68 1.05 -20.49
CA SER A 53 15.20 0.59 -21.78
C SER A 53 14.07 0.60 -22.79
N GLY A 54 13.92 1.72 -23.51
CA GLY A 54 13.04 1.86 -24.67
C GLY A 54 13.85 1.79 -25.95
N GLY A 55 14.07 0.58 -26.47
CA GLY A 55 14.69 0.37 -27.78
C GLY A 55 13.67 0.50 -28.91
N GLY A 56 13.53 1.70 -29.46
CA GLY A 56 12.82 1.95 -30.71
C GLY A 56 13.74 1.69 -31.91
N GLY A 57 13.55 0.57 -32.61
CA GLY A 57 14.23 0.24 -33.86
C GLY A 57 13.25 0.26 -35.03
N GLY A 58 13.07 1.44 -35.64
CA GLY A 58 12.37 1.57 -36.92
C GLY A 58 13.32 1.24 -38.07
N PHE A 59 13.05 0.16 -38.80
CA PHE A 59 13.73 -0.15 -40.05
C PHE A 59 12.89 0.39 -41.22
N GLY A 60 13.26 1.58 -41.70
CA GLY A 60 12.89 2.04 -43.03
C GLY A 60 13.88 1.52 -44.06
N TYR A 61 13.39 0.86 -45.11
CA TYR A 61 14.14 0.65 -46.34
C TYR A 61 13.33 1.21 -47.50
N GLY A 62 13.80 2.33 -48.03
CA GLY A 62 13.42 2.87 -49.33
C GLY A 62 14.66 2.96 -50.21
N GLY A 63 14.48 2.69 -51.50
CA GLY A 63 15.36 3.20 -52.56
C GLY A 63 16.18 2.17 -53.34
N GLY A 64 15.65 1.76 -54.49
CA GLY A 64 16.22 2.18 -55.77
C GLY A 64 17.18 1.24 -56.54
N SER A 65 16.84 1.07 -57.81
CA SER A 65 17.72 0.97 -59.00
C SER A 65 17.89 -0.40 -59.70
N GLY A 66 17.80 -0.34 -61.03
CA GLY A 66 18.11 -1.41 -62.00
C GLY A 66 16.85 -1.98 -62.67
N GLY A 67 16.47 -1.71 -63.92
CA GLY A 67 17.23 -1.22 -65.07
C GLY A 67 17.55 -2.37 -66.05
N GLY A 68 16.66 -2.61 -67.01
CA GLY A 68 17.06 -3.02 -68.37
C GLY A 68 16.88 -4.49 -68.80
N SER A 69 16.43 -4.61 -70.06
CA SER A 69 16.50 -5.76 -70.99
C SER A 69 15.38 -6.82 -70.83
N GLY A 70 14.42 -7.00 -71.74
CA GLY A 70 14.43 -6.81 -73.18
C GLY A 70 14.73 -8.15 -73.88
N GLY A 71 13.75 -8.75 -74.55
CA GLY A 71 13.99 -9.96 -75.34
C GLY A 71 12.77 -10.82 -75.65
N GLY A 72 11.73 -10.24 -76.27
CA GLY A 72 10.77 -11.02 -77.04
C GLY A 72 11.43 -11.46 -78.35
N PHE A 73 11.24 -12.72 -78.74
CA PHE A 73 11.62 -13.21 -80.06
C PHE A 73 10.39 -13.77 -80.78
N SER A 74 9.98 -13.02 -81.80
CA SER A 74 9.04 -13.40 -82.84
C SER A 74 9.76 -13.53 -84.18
N VAL A 75 9.36 -14.54 -84.96
CA VAL A 75 9.29 -14.63 -86.42
C VAL A 75 10.57 -14.66 -87.27
N SER A 76 10.68 -15.71 -88.09
CA SER A 76 11.03 -15.64 -89.52
C SER A 76 10.37 -16.89 -90.15
N SER A 77 9.47 -16.85 -91.14
CA SER A 77 9.43 -16.17 -92.43
C SER A 77 10.62 -16.48 -93.34
N GLY A 78 10.56 -17.67 -93.94
CA GLY A 78 11.03 -17.97 -95.28
C GLY A 78 10.10 -19.08 -95.81
N GLY A 79 9.51 -19.04 -97.00
CA GLY A 79 9.78 -18.26 -98.20
C GLY A 79 9.50 -19.21 -99.37
N GLY A 80 8.63 -18.81 -100.29
CA GLY A 80 8.62 -19.36 -101.65
C GLY A 80 7.45 -20.26 -102.04
N GLY A 81 6.70 -19.79 -103.04
CA GLY A 81 6.28 -20.65 -104.15
C GLY A 81 4.83 -21.08 -104.18
N GLY A 82 3.95 -20.19 -104.62
CA GLY A 82 2.71 -20.59 -105.29
C GLY A 82 3.03 -21.19 -106.66
N GLY A 83 2.43 -22.33 -106.98
CA GLY A 83 2.57 -23.01 -108.27
C GLY A 83 1.68 -24.24 -108.35
N SER A 84 0.69 -24.15 -109.23
CA SER A 84 -0.45 -25.05 -109.44
C SER A 84 -0.10 -26.47 -109.93
N PHE A 85 -1.13 -27.33 -109.88
CA PHE A 85 -1.38 -28.56 -110.64
C PHE A 85 -1.16 -29.93 -109.97
N GLY A 86 -2.29 -30.65 -109.83
CA GLY A 86 -2.41 -32.00 -110.36
C GLY A 86 -2.02 -33.14 -109.41
N GLY A 87 -3.02 -33.90 -108.98
CA GLY A 87 -2.84 -35.10 -108.16
C GLY A 87 -1.86 -36.11 -108.76
N PHE A 88 -0.97 -36.62 -107.91
CA PHE A 88 -0.09 -37.75 -108.16
C PHE A 88 -0.12 -38.70 -106.95
N PRO A 89 -0.52 -39.98 -107.09
CA PRO A 89 -0.54 -40.94 -106.01
C PRO A 89 0.87 -41.52 -105.80
N GLY A 90 1.66 -40.89 -104.92
CA GLY A 90 3.02 -41.33 -104.57
C GLY A 90 3.56 -40.75 -103.25
N ASN A 91 2.77 -39.94 -102.52
CA ASN A 91 3.23 -39.12 -101.40
C ASN A 91 3.09 -39.79 -100.02
N ASP A 92 2.30 -40.87 -99.90
CA ASP A 92 2.01 -41.52 -98.61
C ASP A 92 3.23 -42.22 -97.98
N LYS A 93 4.21 -42.60 -98.81
CA LYS A 93 5.43 -43.26 -98.33
C LYS A 93 6.43 -42.28 -97.74
N GLN A 94 6.51 -41.06 -98.27
CA GLN A 94 7.35 -39.99 -97.75
C GLN A 94 6.77 -39.35 -96.48
N THR A 95 5.45 -39.27 -96.36
CA THR A 95 4.80 -38.85 -95.11
C THR A 95 5.00 -39.89 -94.01
N MET A 96 4.92 -41.19 -94.32
CA MET A 96 5.22 -42.27 -93.38
C MET A 96 6.70 -42.32 -92.96
N GLN A 97 7.64 -42.02 -93.87
CA GLN A 97 9.05 -41.89 -93.51
C GLN A 97 9.30 -40.70 -92.57
N ASN A 98 8.73 -39.52 -92.85
CA ASN A 98 8.86 -38.37 -91.95
C ASN A 98 8.27 -38.63 -90.56
N LEU A 99 7.17 -39.38 -90.46
CA LEU A 99 6.60 -39.78 -89.18
C LEU A 99 7.48 -40.78 -88.44
N ASN A 100 8.06 -41.75 -89.14
CA ASN A 100 9.02 -42.70 -88.57
C ASN A 100 10.31 -42.01 -88.11
N ASP A 101 10.85 -41.06 -88.87
CA ASP A 101 12.04 -40.30 -88.49
C ASP A 101 11.74 -39.42 -87.27
N ARG A 102 10.54 -38.84 -87.20
CA ARG A 102 10.09 -38.10 -86.03
C ARG A 102 9.90 -39.01 -84.82
N LEU A 103 9.33 -40.20 -84.98
CA LEU A 103 9.19 -41.19 -83.91
C LEU A 103 10.55 -41.70 -83.41
N ALA A 104 11.50 -41.93 -84.32
CA ALA A 104 12.88 -42.25 -83.96
C ALA A 104 13.52 -41.11 -83.13
N SER A 105 13.36 -39.86 -83.57
CA SER A 105 13.85 -38.70 -82.81
C SER A 105 13.18 -38.55 -81.44
N TYR A 106 11.89 -38.90 -81.31
CA TYR A 106 11.19 -38.92 -80.03
C TYR A 106 11.69 -40.06 -79.13
N LEU A 107 11.93 -41.25 -79.67
CA LEU A 107 12.50 -42.37 -78.92
C LEU A 107 13.92 -42.07 -78.42
N ASP A 108 14.75 -41.43 -79.25
CA ASP A 108 16.09 -41.01 -78.83
C ASP A 108 16.02 -39.93 -77.74
N LYS A 109 15.04 -39.02 -77.83
CA LYS A 109 14.80 -38.00 -76.79
C LYS A 109 14.29 -38.61 -75.49
N VAL A 110 13.42 -39.62 -75.55
CA VAL A 110 12.95 -40.36 -74.36
C VAL A 110 14.12 -41.09 -73.70
N ARG A 111 14.96 -41.78 -74.48
CA ARG A 111 16.16 -42.45 -73.94
C ARG A 111 17.14 -41.47 -73.30
N ALA A 112 17.34 -40.28 -73.89
CA ALA A 112 18.18 -39.24 -73.30
C ALA A 112 17.60 -38.70 -71.99
N LEU A 113 16.28 -38.54 -71.90
CA LEU A 113 15.59 -38.10 -70.67
C LEU A 113 15.60 -39.19 -69.58
N GLU A 114 15.45 -40.46 -69.95
CA GLU A 114 15.58 -41.60 -69.03
C GLU A 114 17.00 -41.67 -68.44
N ALA A 115 18.03 -41.49 -69.26
CA ALA A 115 19.42 -41.46 -68.80
C ALA A 115 19.69 -40.26 -67.88
N ALA A 116 19.15 -39.08 -68.20
CA ALA A 116 19.28 -37.90 -67.35
C ALA A 116 18.54 -38.05 -66.01
N ASN A 117 17.36 -38.67 -66.01
CA ASN A 117 16.62 -38.96 -64.79
C ASN A 117 17.36 -39.98 -63.91
N ALA A 118 17.94 -41.02 -64.48
CA ALA A 118 18.73 -41.99 -63.73
C ALA A 118 19.96 -41.34 -63.03
N ASP A 119 20.65 -40.41 -63.71
CA ASP A 119 21.76 -39.66 -63.13
C ASP A 119 21.31 -38.71 -62.01
N LEU A 120 20.16 -38.04 -62.17
CA LEU A 120 19.57 -37.21 -61.11
C LEU A 120 19.15 -38.04 -59.89
N GLU A 121 18.55 -39.22 -60.07
CA GLU A 121 18.20 -40.13 -58.99
C GLU A 121 19.43 -40.63 -58.22
N GLN A 122 20.55 -40.86 -58.92
CA GLN A 122 21.80 -41.23 -58.28
C GLN A 122 22.35 -40.07 -57.44
N LYS A 123 22.37 -38.84 -57.98
CA LYS A 123 22.82 -37.64 -57.25
C LYS A 123 21.97 -37.36 -56.00
N ILE A 124 20.66 -37.57 -56.08
CA ILE A 124 19.76 -37.43 -54.93
C ILE A 124 20.10 -38.47 -53.85
N ARG A 125 20.32 -39.73 -54.23
CA ARG A 125 20.72 -40.78 -53.28
C ARG A 125 22.06 -40.47 -52.59
N GLU A 126 23.06 -40.08 -53.37
CA GLU A 126 24.38 -39.69 -52.84
C GLU A 126 24.29 -38.48 -51.90
N TRP A 127 23.41 -37.52 -52.19
CA TRP A 127 23.16 -36.37 -51.32
C TRP A 127 22.53 -36.80 -49.99
N TYR A 128 21.52 -37.67 -50.01
CA TYR A 128 20.90 -38.19 -48.79
C TYR A 128 21.88 -39.01 -47.95
N GLU A 129 22.74 -39.81 -48.58
CA GLU A 129 23.75 -40.62 -47.87
C GLU A 129 24.83 -39.74 -47.22
N LYS A 130 25.27 -38.68 -47.91
CA LYS A 130 26.15 -37.65 -47.34
C LYS A 130 25.47 -36.89 -46.20
N GLN A 131 24.19 -36.58 -46.31
CA GLN A 131 23.45 -35.88 -45.27
C GLN A 131 23.16 -36.77 -44.06
N LEU A 132 22.95 -38.08 -44.24
CA LEU A 132 22.78 -39.03 -43.14
C LEU A 132 24.10 -39.26 -42.40
N SER A 133 25.20 -39.43 -43.13
CA SER A 133 26.54 -39.63 -42.56
C SER A 133 27.10 -38.36 -41.92
N ALA A 134 26.88 -37.18 -42.52
CA ALA A 134 27.23 -35.90 -41.92
C ALA A 134 26.26 -35.49 -40.80
N GLY A 135 24.98 -35.83 -40.91
CA GLY A 135 23.94 -35.53 -39.92
C GLY A 135 24.13 -36.31 -38.63
N ALA A 136 24.46 -37.60 -38.71
CA ALA A 136 24.71 -38.43 -37.53
C ALA A 136 25.95 -37.97 -36.73
N SER A 137 26.94 -37.36 -37.38
CA SER A 137 28.14 -36.84 -36.72
C SER A 137 28.05 -35.35 -36.33
N ALA A 138 27.06 -34.59 -36.84
CA ALA A 138 26.96 -33.15 -36.61
C ALA A 138 25.86 -32.72 -35.61
N THR A 139 24.93 -33.62 -35.23
CA THR A 139 23.88 -33.33 -34.24
C THR A 139 24.16 -33.90 -32.84
N GLY A 140 25.33 -34.47 -32.60
CA GLY A 140 25.79 -34.90 -31.28
C GLY A 140 26.57 -33.83 -30.52
N LYS A 141 26.13 -32.57 -30.52
CA LYS A 141 26.68 -31.61 -29.53
C LYS A 141 26.06 -31.99 -28.19
N ASP A 142 26.83 -32.64 -27.31
CA ASP A 142 26.35 -33.10 -26.01
C ASP A 142 25.92 -31.92 -25.12
N TYR A 143 24.66 -31.50 -25.22
CA TYR A 143 24.08 -30.42 -24.41
C TYR A 143 23.84 -30.82 -22.94
N SER A 144 24.04 -32.10 -22.61
CA SER A 144 23.91 -32.67 -21.25
C SER A 144 24.66 -31.85 -20.18
N LYS A 145 25.85 -31.32 -20.51
CA LYS A 145 26.65 -30.49 -19.59
C LYS A 145 25.97 -29.16 -19.22
N TYR A 146 25.21 -28.57 -20.13
CA TYR A 146 24.49 -27.33 -19.85
C TYR A 146 23.27 -27.56 -18.97
N PHE A 147 22.61 -28.73 -19.08
CA PHE A 147 21.49 -29.06 -18.19
C PHE A 147 21.91 -29.15 -16.73
N GLN A 148 23.05 -29.78 -16.43
CA GLN A 148 23.59 -29.83 -15.06
C GLN A 148 23.90 -28.42 -14.51
N ILE A 149 24.52 -27.56 -15.32
CA ILE A 149 24.83 -26.17 -14.91
C ILE A 149 23.52 -25.37 -14.69
N ILE A 150 22.52 -25.55 -15.55
CA ILE A 150 21.21 -24.89 -15.41
C ILE A 150 20.50 -25.36 -14.13
N GLU A 151 20.56 -26.66 -13.83
CA GLU A 151 19.98 -27.23 -12.61
C GLU A 151 20.69 -26.71 -11.36
N ASP A 152 22.02 -26.66 -11.35
CA ASP A 152 22.81 -26.05 -10.26
C ASP A 152 22.48 -24.57 -10.06
N LEU A 153 22.32 -23.80 -11.14
CA LEU A 153 21.94 -22.39 -11.07
C LEU A 153 20.52 -22.22 -10.53
N ARG A 154 19.57 -23.07 -10.95
CA ARG A 154 18.20 -23.07 -10.42
C ARG A 154 18.19 -23.37 -8.92
N ASN A 155 18.96 -24.38 -8.49
CA ASN A 155 19.08 -24.73 -7.08
C ASN A 155 19.68 -23.56 -6.27
N LYS A 156 20.72 -22.90 -6.77
CA LYS A 156 21.29 -21.70 -6.13
C LYS A 156 20.28 -20.56 -6.01
N ILE A 157 19.47 -20.31 -7.05
CA ILE A 157 18.42 -19.28 -7.01
C ILE A 157 17.37 -19.65 -5.96
N LEU A 158 16.94 -20.91 -5.89
CA LEU A 158 15.98 -21.37 -4.88
C LEU A 158 16.53 -21.22 -3.46
N THR A 159 17.76 -21.66 -3.20
CA THR A 159 18.42 -21.48 -1.90
C THR A 159 18.51 -20.01 -1.54
N ALA A 160 18.98 -19.15 -2.46
CA ALA A 160 19.06 -17.71 -2.21
C ALA A 160 17.68 -17.06 -1.95
N THR A 161 16.62 -17.56 -2.60
CA THR A 161 15.25 -17.08 -2.38
C THR A 161 14.74 -17.46 -0.98
N ILE A 162 15.01 -18.70 -0.54
CA ILE A 162 14.67 -19.16 0.81
C ILE A 162 15.46 -18.36 1.84
N ASP A 163 16.77 -18.20 1.67
CA ASP A 163 17.61 -17.42 2.58
C ASP A 163 17.14 -15.95 2.66
N ASN A 164 16.78 -15.35 1.51
CA ASN A 164 16.22 -13.99 1.48
C ASN A 164 14.92 -13.91 2.29
N SER A 165 14.00 -14.86 2.10
CA SER A 165 12.75 -14.91 2.86
C SER A 165 12.99 -15.06 4.37
N GLN A 166 13.97 -15.87 4.77
CA GLN A 166 14.36 -16.04 6.16
C GLN A 166 14.90 -14.75 6.77
N VAL A 167 15.75 -14.02 6.03
CA VAL A 167 16.28 -12.71 6.46
C VAL A 167 15.14 -11.69 6.60
N VAL A 168 14.20 -11.65 5.66
CA VAL A 168 13.03 -10.75 5.75
C VAL A 168 12.22 -11.03 7.02
N LEU A 169 11.94 -12.30 7.32
CA LEU A 169 11.25 -12.69 8.56
C LEU A 169 12.01 -12.28 9.81
N GLN A 170 13.34 -12.41 9.83
CA GLN A 170 14.17 -11.95 10.95
C GLN A 170 14.13 -10.43 11.11
N ILE A 171 14.13 -9.67 10.01
CA ILE A 171 13.98 -8.21 10.03
C ILE A 171 12.62 -7.82 10.61
N ASP A 172 11.54 -8.46 10.16
CA ASP A 172 10.19 -8.17 10.67
C ASP A 172 10.06 -8.53 12.15
N ASN A 173 10.64 -9.65 12.57
CA ASN A 173 10.68 -10.02 13.99
C ASN A 173 11.46 -9.00 14.84
N ALA A 174 12.64 -8.56 14.36
CA ALA A 174 13.44 -7.56 15.05
C ALA A 174 12.73 -6.20 15.13
N ARG A 175 12.00 -5.81 14.08
CA ARG A 175 11.16 -4.60 14.06
C ARG A 175 10.03 -4.67 15.08
N LEU A 176 9.27 -5.78 15.10
CA LEU A 176 8.20 -5.99 16.07
C LEU A 176 8.73 -5.97 17.51
N ALA A 177 9.89 -6.58 17.76
CA ALA A 177 10.53 -6.53 19.08
C ALA A 177 10.97 -5.11 19.45
N ALA A 178 11.53 -4.35 18.52
CA ALA A 178 11.90 -2.95 18.74
C ALA A 178 10.68 -2.07 19.06
N ASP A 179 9.57 -2.27 18.35
CA ASP A 179 8.32 -1.55 18.59
C ASP A 179 7.70 -1.90 19.95
N ASP A 180 7.75 -3.18 20.36
CA ASP A 180 7.31 -3.60 21.69
C ASP A 180 8.15 -2.95 22.80
N PHE A 181 9.48 -2.89 22.65
CA PHE A 181 10.33 -2.17 23.60
C PHE A 181 10.09 -0.67 23.58
N ARG A 182 9.83 -0.08 22.42
CA ARG A 182 9.49 1.34 22.28
C ARG A 182 8.21 1.68 23.06
N LEU A 183 7.14 0.89 22.89
CA LEU A 183 5.89 1.07 23.61
C LEU A 183 6.06 0.87 25.13
N LYS A 184 6.83 -0.14 25.55
CA LYS A 184 7.15 -0.36 26.97
C LYS A 184 7.90 0.83 27.57
N TYR A 185 8.87 1.36 26.84
CA TYR A 185 9.63 2.54 27.26
C TYR A 185 8.74 3.79 27.37
N GLU A 186 7.87 4.03 26.38
CA GLU A 186 6.93 5.16 26.41
C GLU A 186 5.97 5.09 27.59
N ASN A 187 5.44 3.90 27.89
CA ASN A 187 4.57 3.68 29.04
C ASN A 187 5.31 3.89 30.38
N GLU A 188 6.50 3.31 30.53
CA GLU A 188 7.32 3.50 31.73
C GLU A 188 7.72 4.97 31.92
N LEU A 189 8.05 5.67 30.84
CA LEU A 189 8.35 7.10 30.89
C LEU A 189 7.15 7.91 31.36
N ALA A 190 5.95 7.61 30.85
CA ALA A 190 4.72 8.28 31.27
C ALA A 190 4.41 8.03 32.75
N LEU A 191 4.55 6.79 33.22
CA LEU A 191 4.41 6.44 34.63
C LEU A 191 5.43 7.17 35.50
N ARG A 192 6.70 7.20 35.08
CA ARG A 192 7.76 7.93 35.79
C ARG A 192 7.42 9.42 35.90
N GLN A 193 6.99 10.06 34.81
CA GLN A 193 6.61 11.47 34.81
C GLN A 193 5.43 11.75 35.74
N SER A 194 4.44 10.86 35.80
CA SER A 194 3.33 10.95 36.76
C SER A 194 3.83 10.90 38.20
N VAL A 195 4.70 9.93 38.52
CA VAL A 195 5.26 9.78 39.87
C VAL A 195 6.15 10.99 40.23
N GLU A 196 6.93 11.52 39.28
CA GLU A 196 7.69 12.75 39.50
C GLU A 196 6.79 13.96 39.77
N ALA A 197 5.66 14.08 39.08
CA ALA A 197 4.67 15.12 39.34
C ALA A 197 4.07 14.97 40.74
N ASP A 198 3.74 13.75 41.16
CA ASP A 198 3.22 13.45 42.50
C ASP A 198 4.25 13.77 43.59
N ILE A 199 5.53 13.40 43.41
CA ILE A 199 6.62 13.74 44.34
C ILE A 199 6.76 15.26 44.47
N ASN A 200 6.71 15.99 43.36
CA ASN A 200 6.77 17.45 43.38
C ASN A 200 5.54 18.06 44.08
N GLY A 201 4.36 17.47 43.90
CA GLY A 201 3.14 17.83 44.65
C GLY A 201 3.30 17.62 46.15
N LEU A 202 3.78 16.44 46.56
CA LEU A 202 4.03 16.11 47.97
C LEU A 202 5.08 17.02 48.62
N ARG A 203 6.11 17.42 47.88
CA ARG A 203 7.09 18.42 48.35
C ARG A 203 6.43 19.77 48.64
N ARG A 204 5.54 20.25 47.76
CA ARG A 204 4.78 21.49 48.01
C ARG A 204 3.90 21.40 49.25
N VAL A 205 3.21 20.27 49.42
CA VAL A 205 2.38 20.04 50.63
C VAL A 205 3.24 20.01 51.89
N LEU A 206 4.43 19.40 51.85
CA LEU A 206 5.37 19.42 52.97
C LEU A 206 5.83 20.84 53.30
N ASP A 207 6.16 21.65 52.29
CA ASP A 207 6.55 23.05 52.47
C ASP A 207 5.41 23.86 53.12
N GLU A 208 4.17 23.68 52.65
CA GLU A 208 2.97 24.31 53.23
C GLU A 208 2.72 23.87 54.68
N LEU A 209 2.83 22.58 54.97
CA LEU A 209 2.73 22.06 56.35
C LEU A 209 3.85 22.59 57.25
N THR A 210 5.04 22.81 56.70
CA THR A 210 6.16 23.39 57.46
C THR A 210 5.91 24.86 57.79
N LEU A 211 5.36 25.63 56.85
CA LEU A 211 4.96 27.02 57.08
C LEU A 211 3.86 27.12 58.14
N THR A 212 2.78 26.34 57.99
CA THR A 212 1.67 26.33 58.95
C THR A 212 2.10 25.87 60.35
N ARG A 213 3.02 24.91 60.44
CA ARG A 213 3.65 24.53 61.73
C ARG A 213 4.39 25.72 62.34
N GLY A 214 5.21 26.44 61.56
CA GLY A 214 5.91 27.63 62.03
C GLY A 214 4.97 28.73 62.53
N ASP A 215 3.88 28.99 61.79
CA ASP A 215 2.85 29.96 62.21
C ASP A 215 2.18 29.57 63.53
N LEU A 216 1.91 28.28 63.74
CA LEU A 216 1.37 27.76 64.99
C LEU A 216 2.38 27.82 66.14
N GLU A 217 3.67 27.56 65.87
CA GLU A 217 4.75 27.71 66.86
C GLU A 217 4.86 29.16 67.32
N ILE A 218 4.83 30.14 66.41
CA ILE A 218 4.82 31.57 66.74
C ILE A 218 3.58 31.95 67.58
N GLN A 219 2.40 31.43 67.23
CA GLN A 219 1.18 31.67 68.02
C GLN A 219 1.29 31.09 69.44
N ILE A 220 1.86 29.90 69.59
CA ILE A 220 2.09 29.27 70.89
C ILE A 220 3.07 30.11 71.72
N GLU A 221 4.18 30.55 71.13
CA GLU A 221 5.16 31.40 71.80
C GLU A 221 4.54 32.73 72.24
N GLY A 222 3.77 33.39 71.35
CA GLY A 222 3.06 34.63 71.69
C GLY A 222 2.06 34.46 72.84
N LEU A 223 1.29 33.36 72.85
CA LEU A 223 0.38 33.06 73.96
C LEU A 223 1.13 32.73 75.26
N GLN A 224 2.30 32.10 75.19
CA GLN A 224 3.15 31.85 76.36
C GLN A 224 3.72 33.15 76.93
N GLU A 225 4.16 34.07 76.08
CA GLU A 225 4.61 35.40 76.47
C GLU A 225 3.48 36.21 77.12
N GLU A 226 2.27 36.18 76.55
CA GLU A 226 1.09 36.85 77.12
C GLU A 226 0.73 36.27 78.50
N LEU A 227 0.76 34.94 78.64
CA LEU A 227 0.52 34.27 79.92
C LEU A 227 1.58 34.64 80.96
N ALA A 228 2.86 34.70 80.56
CA ALA A 228 3.94 35.13 81.44
C ALA A 228 3.79 36.60 81.86
N TYR A 229 3.40 37.47 80.92
CA TYR A 229 3.13 38.87 81.19
C TYR A 229 1.97 39.05 82.17
N LEU A 230 0.84 38.36 81.96
CA LEU A 230 -0.32 38.37 82.86
C LEU A 230 0.04 37.88 84.26
N LYS A 231 0.83 36.80 84.38
CA LYS A 231 1.30 36.30 85.67
C LYS A 231 2.18 37.30 86.39
N LYS A 232 3.13 37.90 85.70
CA LYS A 232 4.02 38.93 86.27
C LYS A 232 3.22 40.15 86.72
N ASN A 233 2.28 40.62 85.89
CA ASN A 233 1.43 41.75 86.26
C ASN A 233 0.56 41.43 87.48
N HIS A 234 -0.01 40.22 87.54
CA HIS A 234 -0.75 39.78 88.73
C HIS A 234 0.13 39.70 89.98
N GLU A 235 1.36 39.20 89.86
CA GLU A 235 2.32 39.16 90.97
C GLU A 235 2.70 40.57 91.46
N GLU A 236 2.94 41.50 90.53
CA GLU A 236 3.20 42.91 90.84
C GLU A 236 1.97 43.57 91.50
N GLU A 237 0.76 43.38 90.97
CA GLU A 237 -0.48 43.89 91.56
C GLU A 237 -0.74 43.30 92.95
N MET A 238 -0.47 42.00 93.16
CA MET A 238 -0.58 41.36 94.47
C MET A 238 0.51 41.85 95.44
N GLY A 239 1.72 42.13 94.97
CA GLY A 239 2.78 42.76 95.74
C GLY A 239 2.44 44.21 96.12
N ILE A 240 1.81 44.96 95.23
CA ILE A 240 1.27 46.30 95.50
C ILE A 240 0.10 46.21 96.49
N ALA A 241 -0.82 45.26 96.33
CA ALA A 241 -1.93 45.07 97.26
C ALA A 241 -1.46 44.62 98.66
N GLN A 242 -0.42 43.77 98.73
CA GLN A 242 0.22 43.38 100.00
C GLN A 242 1.00 44.53 100.66
N SER A 243 1.75 45.30 99.88
CA SER A 243 2.48 46.48 100.41
C SER A 243 1.53 47.63 100.76
N SER A 244 0.41 47.78 100.04
CA SER A 244 -0.67 48.71 100.36
C SER A 244 -1.50 48.26 101.57
N ALA A 245 -1.42 47.00 101.98
CA ALA A 245 -1.94 46.52 103.26
C ALA A 245 -0.97 46.77 104.44
N ALA A 246 0.26 47.21 104.19
CA ALA A 246 1.31 47.37 105.20
C ALA A 246 2.04 48.74 105.15
N GLY A 247 1.37 49.82 104.73
CA GLY A 247 2.06 51.09 104.56
C GLY A 247 1.17 52.32 104.43
N GLN A 248 0.46 52.68 105.50
CA GLN A 248 0.11 54.09 105.71
C GLN A 248 1.38 54.81 106.21
N VAL A 249 2.19 55.34 105.30
CA VAL A 249 3.41 56.09 105.66
C VAL A 249 3.33 57.50 105.09
N ASN A 250 3.23 58.43 106.03
CA ASN A 250 3.35 59.87 105.88
C ASN A 250 4.76 60.20 105.34
N VAL A 251 4.82 60.85 104.17
CA VAL A 251 6.09 61.32 103.57
C VAL A 251 6.31 62.76 104.01
N GLU A 252 7.17 62.95 105.00
CA GLU A 252 7.70 64.27 105.37
C GLU A 252 8.77 64.69 104.36
N MET A 253 8.59 65.92 103.90
CA MET A 253 9.32 66.62 102.85
C MET A 253 10.61 67.21 103.44
N ASP A 254 11.78 66.70 102.99
CA ASP A 254 13.07 67.36 103.19
C ASP A 254 13.52 68.03 101.88
N ALA A 255 13.64 69.35 101.90
CA ALA A 255 13.91 70.19 100.75
C ALA A 255 15.42 70.36 100.57
N ALA A 256 16.02 69.48 99.77
CA ALA A 256 17.37 69.63 99.25
C ALA A 256 17.39 70.62 98.05
N PRO A 257 18.54 71.27 97.78
CA PRO A 257 18.65 72.66 97.33
C PRO A 257 18.18 72.88 95.89
N GLY A 258 17.75 74.13 95.62
CA GLY A 258 17.16 74.61 94.37
C GLY A 258 17.82 74.04 93.12
N VAL A 259 17.17 73.02 92.56
CA VAL A 259 17.48 72.48 91.24
C VAL A 259 17.04 73.51 90.21
N ASP A 260 17.92 73.81 89.25
CA ASP A 260 17.60 74.66 88.11
C ASP A 260 16.45 74.05 87.29
N LEU A 261 15.23 74.44 87.64
CA LEU A 261 13.98 73.99 87.02
C LEU A 261 13.93 74.40 85.55
N LEU A 262 14.59 75.51 85.18
CA LEU A 262 14.63 75.97 83.80
C LEU A 262 15.53 75.05 82.97
N GLY A 263 16.70 74.68 83.49
CA GLY A 263 17.59 73.68 82.91
C GLY A 263 16.91 72.32 82.71
N LYS A 264 16.29 71.77 83.77
CA LYS A 264 15.56 70.48 83.66
C LYS A 264 14.36 70.52 82.71
N LEU A 265 13.63 71.63 82.63
CA LEU A 265 12.51 71.78 81.69
C LEU A 265 13.02 71.84 80.25
N ASN A 266 14.16 72.50 80.03
CA ASN A 266 14.81 72.55 78.72
C ASN A 266 15.37 71.17 78.32
N ASP A 267 16.02 70.46 79.23
CA ASP A 267 16.50 69.09 79.01
C ASP A 267 15.34 68.13 78.72
N MET A 268 14.19 68.27 79.40
CA MET A 268 12.99 67.49 79.08
C MET A 268 12.47 67.83 77.68
N ARG A 269 12.45 69.11 77.31
CA ARG A 269 12.00 69.55 75.98
C ARG A 269 12.90 69.00 74.88
N GLU A 270 14.22 69.08 75.05
CA GLU A 270 15.20 68.55 74.12
C GLU A 270 15.09 67.02 73.99
N ASN A 271 14.87 66.30 75.10
CA ASN A 271 14.62 64.86 75.08
C ASN A 271 13.32 64.49 74.35
N TYR A 272 12.23 65.25 74.55
CA TYR A 272 10.98 65.02 73.83
C TYR A 272 11.08 65.36 72.35
N GLU A 273 11.80 66.42 72.00
CA GLU A 273 12.02 66.83 70.61
C GLU A 273 12.89 65.81 69.88
N ALA A 274 13.94 65.30 70.53
CA ALA A 274 14.76 64.20 70.02
C ALA A 274 13.96 62.89 69.87
N MET A 275 13.08 62.57 70.83
CA MET A 275 12.22 61.38 70.75
C MET A 275 11.17 61.50 69.64
N ALA A 276 10.57 62.68 69.47
CA ALA A 276 9.61 62.95 68.40
C ALA A 276 10.29 62.89 67.02
N GLU A 277 11.50 63.44 66.89
CA GLU A 277 12.25 63.39 65.64
C GLU A 277 12.73 61.97 65.32
N LYS A 278 13.15 61.20 66.33
CA LYS A 278 13.48 59.78 66.18
C LYS A 278 12.25 58.98 65.73
N ASN A 279 11.10 59.17 66.37
CA ASN A 279 9.85 58.51 66.01
C ASN A 279 9.44 58.85 64.56
N ARG A 280 9.52 60.12 64.16
CA ARG A 280 9.27 60.54 62.77
C ARG A 280 10.21 59.86 61.79
N ARG A 281 11.53 59.84 62.06
CA ARG A 281 12.51 59.17 61.20
C ARG A 281 12.27 57.67 61.09
N ASP A 282 11.91 57.02 62.19
CA ASP A 282 11.69 55.58 62.20
C ASP A 282 10.37 55.21 61.48
N ALA A 283 9.32 56.02 61.61
CA ALA A 283 8.09 55.89 60.82
C ALA A 283 8.32 56.11 59.32
N GLU A 284 9.11 57.13 58.93
CA GLU A 284 9.49 57.37 57.53
C GLU A 284 10.31 56.21 56.95
N LYS A 285 11.26 55.66 57.72
CA LYS A 285 12.04 54.48 57.30
C LYS A 285 11.14 53.26 57.13
N GLU A 286 10.23 53.02 58.06
CA GLU A 286 9.32 51.89 57.99
C GLU A 286 8.37 52.01 56.79
N PHE A 287 7.81 53.22 56.56
CA PHE A 287 6.99 53.49 55.38
C PHE A 287 7.76 53.27 54.09
N ASN A 288 8.98 53.82 53.97
CA ASN A 288 9.83 53.64 52.80
C ASN A 288 10.21 52.17 52.60
N LYS A 289 10.48 51.43 53.67
CA LYS A 289 10.77 50.00 53.60
C LYS A 289 9.58 49.23 53.04
N ARG A 290 8.39 49.39 53.63
CA ARG A 290 7.15 48.75 53.17
C ARG A 290 6.77 49.16 51.75
N SER A 291 6.94 50.44 51.38
CA SER A 291 6.67 50.93 50.03
C SER A 291 7.64 50.35 48.99
N ASN A 292 8.92 50.23 49.34
CA ASN A 292 9.91 49.61 48.46
C ASN A 292 9.68 48.10 48.29
N GLU A 293 9.30 47.40 49.37
CA GLU A 293 8.93 45.98 49.32
C GLU A 293 7.70 45.78 48.42
N LEU A 294 6.63 46.57 48.62
CA LEU A 294 5.44 46.53 47.78
C LEU A 294 5.75 46.86 46.31
N ASN A 295 6.59 47.86 46.04
CA ASN A 295 6.98 48.18 44.66
C ASN A 295 7.78 47.05 43.99
N LYS A 296 8.61 46.34 44.75
CA LYS A 296 9.32 45.15 44.24
C LYS A 296 8.35 44.02 43.92
N GLU A 297 7.39 43.73 44.80
CA GLU A 297 6.36 42.72 44.56
C GLU A 297 5.48 43.08 43.36
N ILE A 298 5.06 44.34 43.23
CA ILE A 298 4.30 44.81 42.07
C ILE A 298 5.12 44.64 40.78
N SER A 299 6.41 45.02 40.80
CA SER A 299 7.28 44.88 39.62
C SER A 299 7.45 43.42 39.22
N ALA A 300 7.71 42.54 40.18
CA ALA A 300 7.81 41.10 39.94
C ALA A 300 6.49 40.51 39.41
N GLY A 301 5.34 40.93 39.98
CA GLY A 301 4.02 40.52 39.51
C GLY A 301 3.75 41.00 38.07
N VAL A 302 4.13 42.23 37.71
CA VAL A 302 4.01 42.74 36.34
C VAL A 302 4.88 41.95 35.37
N GLU A 303 6.12 41.64 35.73
CA GLU A 303 7.02 40.82 34.91
C GLU A 303 6.45 39.42 34.69
N GLN A 304 5.92 38.78 35.74
CA GLN A 304 5.30 37.46 35.65
C GLN A 304 4.03 37.46 34.79
N VAL A 305 3.22 38.52 34.87
CA VAL A 305 2.04 38.68 34.00
C VAL A 305 2.46 38.89 32.55
N GLN A 306 3.52 39.66 32.29
CA GLN A 306 4.03 39.87 30.93
C GLN A 306 4.64 38.59 30.34
N SER A 307 5.42 37.84 31.11
CA SER A 307 5.98 36.56 30.65
C SER A 307 4.87 35.56 30.32
N SER A 308 3.88 35.40 31.22
CA SER A 308 2.71 34.54 30.98
C SER A 308 1.92 34.97 29.75
N LYS A 309 1.74 36.28 29.54
CA LYS A 309 1.07 36.82 28.35
C LYS A 309 1.84 36.51 27.06
N SER A 310 3.17 36.62 27.08
CA SER A 310 4.01 36.29 25.93
C SER A 310 3.92 34.79 25.58
N GLU A 311 3.97 33.92 26.59
CA GLU A 311 3.84 32.48 26.42
C GLU A 311 2.47 32.06 25.87
N ILE A 312 1.38 32.67 26.38
CA ILE A 312 0.04 32.46 25.81
C ILE A 312 -0.01 32.91 24.35
N SER A 313 0.64 34.02 24.00
CA SER A 313 0.69 34.49 22.61
C SER A 313 1.47 33.54 21.71
N ASP A 314 2.58 32.97 22.18
CA ASP A 314 3.39 32.04 21.41
C ASP A 314 2.70 30.68 21.27
N LEU A 315 2.06 30.17 22.33
CA LEU A 315 1.21 28.98 22.26
C LEU A 315 0.04 29.15 21.30
N ARG A 316 -0.57 30.34 21.22
CA ARG A 316 -1.61 30.64 20.21
C ARG A 316 -1.05 30.62 18.79
N ARG A 317 0.14 31.17 18.57
CA ARG A 317 0.80 31.14 17.25
C ARG A 317 1.16 29.72 16.83
N THR A 318 1.68 28.90 17.75
CA THR A 318 1.99 27.50 17.45
C THR A 318 0.73 26.71 17.16
N LEU A 319 -0.34 26.88 17.95
CA LEU A 319 -1.64 26.25 17.68
C LEU A 319 -2.14 26.59 16.27
N GLN A 320 -2.16 27.88 15.92
CA GLN A 320 -2.58 28.31 14.57
C GLN A 320 -1.70 27.72 13.47
N ALA A 321 -0.38 27.65 13.67
CA ALA A 321 0.53 27.03 12.72
C ALA A 321 0.26 25.53 12.55
N LEU A 322 0.06 24.79 13.65
CA LEU A 322 -0.30 23.38 13.61
C LEU A 322 -1.67 23.15 12.96
N GLU A 323 -2.63 24.04 13.18
CA GLU A 323 -3.95 23.94 12.57
C GLU A 323 -3.89 24.18 11.05
N ILE A 324 -3.08 25.13 10.58
CA ILE A 324 -2.82 25.32 9.15
C ILE A 324 -2.14 24.09 8.54
N GLU A 325 -1.15 23.52 9.24
CA GLU A 325 -0.49 22.27 8.79
C GLU A 325 -1.48 21.11 8.74
N LEU A 326 -2.37 20.98 9.73
CA LEU A 326 -3.43 19.97 9.69
C LEU A 326 -4.34 20.15 8.47
N GLN A 327 -4.77 21.38 8.18
CA GLN A 327 -5.59 21.67 7.00
C GLN A 327 -4.85 21.41 5.68
N SER A 328 -3.55 21.71 5.61
CA SER A 328 -2.73 21.43 4.43
C SER A 328 -2.58 19.92 4.19
N GLN A 329 -2.34 19.14 5.24
CA GLN A 329 -2.25 17.69 5.20
C GLN A 329 -3.58 17.03 4.82
N LEU A 330 -4.70 17.53 5.35
CA LEU A 330 -6.03 17.06 4.94
C LEU A 330 -6.31 17.35 3.46
N SER A 331 -5.91 18.52 2.97
CA SER A 331 -6.03 18.88 1.55
C SER A 331 -5.15 17.99 0.66
N MET A 332 -3.92 17.71 1.10
CA MET A 332 -3.01 16.80 0.40
C MET A 332 -3.57 15.37 0.36
N LYS A 333 -4.03 14.84 1.50
CA LYS A 333 -4.69 13.54 1.57
C LYS A 333 -5.85 13.46 0.59
N LYS A 334 -6.75 14.44 0.59
CA LYS A 334 -7.90 14.49 -0.32
C LYS A 334 -7.44 14.46 -1.79
N SER A 335 -6.42 15.24 -2.15
CA SER A 335 -5.90 15.24 -3.52
C SER A 335 -5.31 13.89 -3.94
N LEU A 336 -4.68 13.16 -3.01
CA LEU A 336 -4.14 11.82 -3.27
C LEU A 336 -5.25 10.78 -3.41
N GLU A 337 -6.30 10.86 -2.58
CA GLU A 337 -7.49 10.00 -2.69
C GLU A 337 -8.23 10.25 -4.02
N ASP A 338 -8.40 11.52 -4.41
CA ASP A 338 -9.04 11.89 -5.69
C ASP A 338 -8.19 11.39 -6.89
N ASN A 339 -6.86 11.53 -6.84
CA ASN A 339 -5.95 10.99 -7.87
C ASN A 339 -6.00 9.47 -7.95
N LEU A 340 -6.05 8.77 -6.81
CA LEU A 340 -6.15 7.32 -6.76
C LEU A 340 -7.46 6.86 -7.40
N ALA A 341 -8.58 7.50 -7.05
CA ALA A 341 -9.89 7.21 -7.65
C ALA A 341 -9.91 7.48 -9.16
N GLU A 342 -9.26 8.55 -9.63
CA GLU A 342 -9.13 8.84 -11.07
C GLU A 342 -8.32 7.75 -11.79
N ILE A 343 -7.19 7.34 -11.21
CA ILE A 343 -6.33 6.30 -11.79
C ILE A 343 -7.05 4.95 -11.83
N GLU A 344 -7.70 4.56 -10.73
CA GLU A 344 -8.52 3.33 -10.67
C GLU A 344 -9.65 3.37 -11.70
N GLY A 345 -10.36 4.49 -11.82
CA GLY A 345 -11.40 4.69 -12.84
C GLY A 345 -10.84 4.55 -14.26
N ARG A 346 -9.69 5.16 -14.54
CA ARG A 346 -9.02 5.09 -15.84
C ARG A 346 -8.58 3.66 -16.18
N TYR A 347 -8.03 2.91 -15.22
CA TYR A 347 -7.68 1.50 -15.43
C TYR A 347 -8.91 0.61 -15.56
N GLY A 348 -9.99 0.88 -14.82
CA GLY A 348 -11.27 0.19 -14.97
C GLY A 348 -11.83 0.33 -16.38
N VAL A 349 -11.78 1.54 -16.95
CA VAL A 349 -12.20 1.79 -18.35
C VAL A 349 -11.30 1.06 -19.34
N GLN A 350 -9.97 1.09 -19.16
CA GLN A 350 -9.04 0.36 -20.02
C GLN A 350 -9.27 -1.15 -19.99
N LEU A 351 -9.48 -1.70 -18.78
CA LEU A 351 -9.77 -3.12 -18.61
C LEU A 351 -11.09 -3.50 -19.30
N HIS A 352 -12.12 -2.66 -19.15
CA HIS A 352 -13.39 -2.86 -19.84
C HIS A 352 -13.23 -2.83 -21.37
N GLN A 353 -12.44 -1.88 -21.89
CA GLN A 353 -12.16 -1.79 -23.32
C GLN A 353 -11.43 -3.05 -23.84
N LEU A 354 -10.44 -3.54 -23.09
CA LEU A 354 -9.75 -4.79 -23.42
C LEU A 354 -10.71 -5.99 -23.38
N GLN A 355 -11.59 -6.05 -22.38
CA GLN A 355 -12.61 -7.10 -22.29
C GLN A 355 -13.54 -7.09 -23.51
N LEU A 356 -13.99 -5.91 -23.97
CA LEU A 356 -14.79 -5.79 -25.19
C LEU A 356 -14.04 -6.29 -26.43
N THR A 357 -12.74 -5.99 -26.55
CA THR A 357 -11.94 -6.49 -27.68
C THR A 357 -11.78 -8.01 -27.63
N ILE A 358 -11.57 -8.58 -26.44
CA ILE A 358 -11.49 -10.03 -26.25
C ILE A 358 -12.81 -10.68 -26.65
N SER A 359 -13.94 -10.20 -26.14
CA SER A 359 -15.26 -10.76 -26.47
C SER A 359 -15.58 -10.65 -27.97
N SER A 360 -15.20 -9.56 -28.63
CA SER A 360 -15.36 -9.43 -30.09
C SER A 360 -14.50 -10.43 -30.87
N LEU A 361 -13.26 -10.67 -30.44
CA LEU A 361 -12.38 -11.66 -31.06
C LEU A 361 -12.88 -13.09 -30.80
N GLU A 362 -13.37 -13.38 -29.60
CA GLU A 362 -13.99 -14.67 -29.27
C GLU A 362 -15.22 -14.95 -30.14
N GLU A 363 -16.06 -13.94 -30.37
CA GLU A 363 -17.22 -14.04 -31.26
C GLU A 363 -16.80 -14.31 -32.71
N GLN A 364 -15.80 -13.58 -33.23
CA GLN A 364 -15.25 -13.84 -34.57
C GLN A 364 -14.68 -15.26 -34.70
N LEU A 365 -13.98 -15.74 -33.66
CA LEU A 365 -13.42 -17.09 -33.64
C LEU A 365 -14.54 -18.14 -33.64
N MET A 366 -15.59 -17.93 -32.85
CA MET A 366 -16.78 -18.78 -32.82
C MET A 366 -17.48 -18.81 -34.18
N GLN A 367 -17.61 -17.66 -34.84
CA GLN A 367 -18.20 -17.57 -36.17
C GLN A 367 -17.39 -18.36 -37.22
N ILE A 368 -16.07 -18.19 -37.25
CA ILE A 368 -15.19 -18.93 -38.17
C ILE A 368 -15.27 -20.44 -37.92
N ARG A 369 -15.30 -20.88 -36.65
CA ARG A 369 -15.49 -22.30 -36.31
C ARG A 369 -16.83 -22.83 -36.83
N SER A 370 -17.91 -22.07 -36.64
CA SER A 370 -19.22 -22.47 -37.14
C SER A 370 -19.27 -22.54 -38.67
N ASP A 371 -18.64 -21.59 -39.38
CA ASP A 371 -18.57 -21.61 -40.84
C ASP A 371 -17.72 -22.78 -41.35
N MET A 372 -16.59 -23.09 -40.68
CA MET A 372 -15.75 -24.23 -41.00
C MET A 372 -16.50 -25.55 -40.82
N GLU A 373 -17.26 -25.67 -39.74
CA GLU A 373 -18.06 -26.87 -39.47
C GLU A 373 -19.20 -27.02 -40.49
N ARG A 374 -19.85 -25.93 -40.89
CA ARG A 374 -20.82 -25.94 -42.00
C ARG A 374 -20.18 -26.39 -43.30
N GLN A 375 -19.04 -25.82 -43.68
CA GLN A 375 -18.32 -26.21 -44.90
C GLN A 375 -17.93 -27.69 -44.87
N ASN A 376 -17.45 -28.20 -43.73
CA ASN A 376 -17.10 -29.61 -43.59
C ASN A 376 -18.32 -30.52 -43.80
N GLN A 377 -19.48 -30.15 -43.25
CA GLN A 377 -20.74 -30.87 -43.50
C GLN A 377 -21.14 -30.85 -44.99
N GLU A 378 -21.04 -29.70 -45.65
CA GLU A 378 -21.31 -29.57 -47.10
C GLU A 378 -20.34 -30.43 -47.93
N TYR A 379 -19.05 -30.44 -47.58
CA TYR A 379 -18.05 -31.29 -48.23
C TYR A 379 -18.35 -32.78 -48.06
N GLN A 380 -18.79 -33.22 -46.87
CA GLN A 380 -19.16 -34.61 -46.65
C GLN A 380 -20.39 -35.01 -47.46
N GLN A 381 -21.40 -34.14 -47.56
CA GLN A 381 -22.56 -34.39 -48.42
C GLN A 381 -22.16 -34.50 -49.89
N LEU A 382 -21.27 -33.63 -50.36
CA LEU A 382 -20.77 -33.69 -51.74
C LEU A 382 -19.97 -34.96 -52.01
N LEU A 383 -19.19 -35.41 -51.03
CA LEU A 383 -18.42 -36.65 -51.12
C LEU A 383 -19.33 -37.88 -51.17
N ASP A 384 -20.43 -37.90 -50.40
CA ASP A 384 -21.44 -38.96 -50.46
C ASP A 384 -22.14 -39.00 -51.84
N ILE A 385 -22.54 -37.85 -52.37
CA ILE A 385 -23.11 -37.73 -53.72
C ILE A 385 -22.12 -38.21 -54.78
N LYS A 386 -20.85 -37.79 -54.69
CA LYS A 386 -19.78 -38.23 -55.59
C LYS A 386 -19.63 -39.76 -55.56
N SER A 387 -19.54 -40.34 -54.36
CA SER A 387 -19.44 -41.80 -54.18
C SER A 387 -20.63 -42.52 -54.83
N ARG A 388 -21.85 -42.00 -54.65
CA ARG A 388 -23.05 -42.53 -55.30
C ARG A 388 -23.01 -42.44 -56.82
N LEU A 389 -22.61 -41.31 -57.38
CA LEU A 389 -22.47 -41.14 -58.83
C LEU A 389 -21.37 -42.04 -59.41
N GLU A 390 -20.26 -42.23 -58.69
CA GLU A 390 -19.21 -43.17 -59.09
C GLU A 390 -19.72 -44.61 -59.14
N MET A 391 -20.55 -45.03 -58.17
CA MET A 391 -21.24 -46.33 -58.24
C MET A 391 -22.18 -46.42 -59.45
N GLU A 392 -22.96 -45.39 -59.74
CA GLU A 392 -23.86 -45.36 -60.91
C GLU A 392 -23.06 -45.45 -62.23
N ILE A 393 -21.96 -44.71 -62.37
CA ILE A 393 -21.06 -44.79 -63.53
C ILE A 393 -20.47 -46.20 -63.68
N GLU A 394 -20.06 -46.83 -62.58
CA GLU A 394 -19.53 -48.19 -62.61
C GLU A 394 -20.59 -49.19 -63.08
N THR A 395 -21.84 -49.05 -62.62
CA THR A 395 -22.95 -49.88 -63.13
C THR A 395 -23.22 -49.63 -64.61
N TYR A 396 -23.14 -48.37 -65.07
CA TYR A 396 -23.30 -48.04 -66.49
C TYR A 396 -22.16 -48.62 -67.33
N ARG A 397 -20.90 -48.57 -66.87
CA ARG A 397 -19.76 -49.22 -67.53
C ARG A 397 -19.97 -50.73 -67.65
N ARG A 398 -20.41 -51.37 -66.57
CA ARG A 398 -20.73 -52.81 -66.55
C ARG A 398 -21.82 -53.20 -67.56
N LEU A 399 -22.87 -52.38 -67.70
CA LEU A 399 -23.92 -52.53 -68.71
C LEU A 399 -23.37 -52.39 -70.14
N LEU A 400 -22.49 -51.42 -70.38
CA LEU A 400 -21.87 -51.14 -71.68
C LEU A 400 -20.81 -52.18 -72.08
N GLU A 401 -20.08 -52.75 -71.14
CA GLU A 401 -19.08 -53.82 -71.35
C GLU A 401 -19.72 -55.20 -71.62
N GLY A 402 -21.06 -55.31 -71.58
CA GLY A 402 -21.77 -56.54 -71.92
C GLY A 402 -21.79 -57.59 -70.80
N GLU A 403 -21.44 -57.22 -69.56
CA GLU A 403 -21.39 -58.12 -68.41
C GLU A 403 -22.80 -58.40 -67.80
N PHE A 404 -23.84 -58.42 -68.62
CA PHE A 404 -25.14 -59.02 -68.30
C PHE A 404 -25.36 -60.35 -69.06
N GLY A 405 -24.36 -60.83 -69.81
CA GLY A 405 -24.40 -62.13 -70.50
C GLY A 405 -23.98 -63.34 -69.66
N GLN A 406 -23.35 -63.17 -68.49
CA GLN A 406 -22.86 -64.29 -67.67
C GLN A 406 -22.90 -63.99 -66.17
N ALA A 407 -24.09 -63.76 -65.61
CA ALA A 407 -24.28 -63.82 -64.16
C ALA A 407 -25.70 -64.27 -63.80
N SER A 408 -26.12 -65.40 -64.40
CA SER A 408 -27.38 -66.06 -64.09
C SER A 408 -27.11 -67.51 -63.68
N SER A 409 -26.39 -67.72 -62.58
CA SER A 409 -26.40 -69.01 -61.89
C SER A 409 -25.86 -68.91 -60.47
N SER A 410 -26.51 -69.64 -59.57
CA SER A 410 -26.33 -69.75 -58.10
C SER A 410 -26.89 -68.57 -57.30
N GLN A 411 -28.11 -68.66 -56.75
CA GLN A 411 -28.47 -69.41 -55.52
C GLN A 411 -27.58 -69.03 -54.33
N ALA A 412 -28.03 -68.88 -53.10
CA ALA A 412 -29.31 -68.79 -52.42
C ALA A 412 -28.91 -68.64 -50.93
N SER A 413 -29.80 -68.11 -50.09
CA SER A 413 -29.73 -68.19 -48.61
C SER A 413 -28.72 -67.21 -47.96
N ALA A 414 -28.98 -66.57 -46.83
CA ALA A 414 -29.89 -66.90 -45.75
C ALA A 414 -30.34 -65.67 -44.97
N SER A 415 -31.50 -65.86 -44.37
CA SER A 415 -32.31 -65.00 -43.51
C SER A 415 -31.66 -64.58 -42.19
N LYS A 416 -32.15 -63.43 -41.71
CA LYS A 416 -32.19 -62.97 -40.31
C LYS A 416 -32.64 -64.08 -39.33
N GLN A 417 -32.02 -64.13 -38.15
CA GLN A 417 -32.59 -64.22 -36.78
C GLN A 417 -31.49 -64.68 -35.82
N ALA A 418 -31.05 -63.87 -34.85
CA ALA A 418 -31.76 -63.60 -33.59
C ALA A 418 -32.04 -64.87 -32.77
N SER A 419 -31.06 -65.27 -31.97
CA SER A 419 -31.15 -66.05 -30.72
C SER A 419 -29.72 -66.03 -30.15
N THR A 420 -29.42 -65.88 -28.86
CA THR A 420 -29.94 -66.61 -27.72
C THR A 420 -29.69 -65.85 -26.41
N SER A 421 -30.62 -66.07 -25.49
CA SER A 421 -30.58 -65.76 -24.07
C SER A 421 -29.68 -66.73 -23.27
N SER A 422 -29.30 -66.28 -22.06
CA SER A 422 -28.74 -67.02 -20.91
C SER A 422 -27.24 -67.38 -21.03
N THR A 423 -26.38 -67.17 -20.02
CA THR A 423 -26.54 -67.37 -18.58
C THR A 423 -25.63 -66.45 -17.77
N ASP A 424 -26.07 -66.16 -16.54
CA ASP A 424 -25.33 -65.60 -15.42
C ASP A 424 -23.88 -66.10 -15.30
N SER A 425 -22.95 -65.16 -15.19
CA SER A 425 -21.74 -65.29 -14.40
C SER A 425 -21.32 -63.89 -13.97
N LYS A 426 -21.83 -63.48 -12.81
CA LYS A 426 -21.41 -62.28 -12.08
C LYS A 426 -19.89 -62.26 -11.95
N LYS A 427 -19.26 -61.30 -12.59
CA LYS A 427 -17.96 -60.77 -12.18
C LYS A 427 -18.13 -59.26 -12.15
N ASP A 428 -18.11 -58.71 -10.94
CA ASP A 428 -18.34 -57.29 -10.69
C ASP A 428 -17.45 -56.43 -11.60
N PRO A 429 -17.98 -55.41 -12.32
CA PRO A 429 -17.13 -54.47 -12.99
C PRO A 429 -16.45 -53.63 -11.90
N ILE A 430 -15.14 -53.82 -11.73
CA ILE A 430 -14.30 -52.92 -10.94
C ILE A 430 -14.59 -51.49 -11.44
N LYS A 431 -15.21 -50.68 -10.57
CA LYS A 431 -15.54 -49.30 -10.90
C LYS A 431 -14.24 -48.51 -10.85
N THR A 432 -13.66 -48.23 -12.01
CA THR A 432 -12.51 -47.34 -12.09
C THR A 432 -12.98 -45.89 -12.00
N ARG A 433 -12.46 -45.16 -11.02
CA ARG A 433 -12.66 -43.70 -10.92
C ARG A 433 -11.45 -43.04 -11.56
N LYS A 434 -11.67 -42.36 -12.68
CA LYS A 434 -10.63 -41.53 -13.32
C LYS A 434 -10.64 -40.16 -12.67
N VAL A 435 -9.61 -39.84 -11.90
CA VAL A 435 -9.41 -38.50 -11.35
C VAL A 435 -8.47 -37.75 -12.28
N LYS A 436 -8.99 -36.71 -12.94
CA LYS A 436 -8.18 -35.79 -13.74
C LYS A 436 -7.81 -34.60 -12.86
N THR A 437 -6.54 -34.49 -12.50
CA THR A 437 -6.04 -33.35 -11.75
C THR A 437 -5.40 -32.37 -12.72
N PHE A 438 -5.93 -31.15 -12.76
CA PHE A 438 -5.39 -30.05 -13.55
C PHE A 438 -4.39 -29.29 -12.68
N ILE A 439 -3.12 -29.29 -13.09
CA ILE A 439 -2.09 -28.49 -12.42
C ILE A 439 -1.76 -27.33 -13.35
N GLU A 440 -2.15 -26.13 -12.93
CA GLU A 440 -1.89 -24.88 -13.64
C GLU A 440 -0.84 -24.07 -12.87
N GLU A 441 0.24 -23.71 -13.55
CA GLU A 441 1.28 -22.85 -13.01
C GLU A 441 1.01 -21.41 -13.50
N VAL A 442 0.66 -20.54 -12.57
CA VAL A 442 0.30 -19.14 -12.84
C VAL A 442 1.38 -18.22 -12.30
N VAL A 443 1.98 -17.44 -13.18
CA VAL A 443 2.92 -16.36 -12.84
C VAL A 443 2.33 -15.06 -13.39
N ASP A 444 2.24 -14.04 -12.54
CA ASP A 444 1.68 -12.70 -12.88
C ASP A 444 0.29 -12.74 -13.54
N GLY A 445 -0.58 -13.65 -13.08
CA GLY A 445 -1.97 -13.76 -13.55
C GLY A 445 -2.13 -14.34 -14.96
N LYS A 446 -1.06 -14.89 -15.57
CA LYS A 446 -1.13 -15.65 -16.83
C LYS A 446 -0.71 -17.10 -16.60
N VAL A 447 -1.50 -18.04 -17.14
CA VAL A 447 -1.21 -19.48 -17.08
C VAL A 447 -0.07 -19.77 -18.05
N VAL A 448 1.10 -20.15 -17.53
CA VAL A 448 2.33 -20.36 -18.32
C VAL A 448 2.51 -21.83 -18.67
N SER A 449 1.88 -22.74 -17.92
CA SER A 449 1.92 -24.18 -18.15
C SER A 449 0.64 -24.83 -17.63
N SER A 450 0.04 -25.70 -18.44
CA SER A 450 -1.08 -26.56 -18.05
C SER A 450 -0.70 -28.01 -18.34
N ARG A 451 -0.69 -28.85 -17.31
CA ARG A 451 -0.44 -30.29 -17.45
C ARG A 451 -1.57 -31.07 -16.80
N VAL A 452 -2.16 -31.97 -17.57
CA VAL A 452 -3.20 -32.90 -17.11
C VAL A 452 -2.53 -34.18 -16.66
N GLN A 453 -2.77 -34.56 -15.41
CA GLN A 453 -2.36 -35.86 -14.88
C GLN A 453 -3.61 -36.71 -14.67
N GLU A 454 -3.72 -37.80 -15.43
CA GLU A 454 -4.81 -38.77 -15.30
C GLU A 454 -4.31 -39.95 -14.47
N VAL A 455 -4.91 -40.14 -13.29
CA VAL A 455 -4.67 -41.31 -12.45
C VAL A 455 -5.92 -42.16 -12.46
N GLU A 456 -5.79 -43.40 -12.90
CA GLU A 456 -6.86 -44.39 -12.86
C GLU A 456 -6.71 -45.21 -11.58
N GLU A 457 -7.62 -45.00 -10.62
CA GLU A 457 -7.71 -45.83 -9.43
C GLU A 457 -8.83 -46.86 -9.61
N ASN A 458 -8.50 -48.12 -9.35
CA ASN A 458 -9.46 -49.21 -9.22
C ASN A 458 -10.10 -49.11 -7.82
N ILE A 459 -11.42 -48.92 -7.73
CA ILE A 459 -12.15 -48.96 -6.44
C ILE A 459 -12.52 -50.39 -6.10
#